data_AF-A0A2E9WBC2-F1
#
_entry.id   AF-A0A2E9WBC2-F1
#
_cell.length_a   1.000
_cell.length_b   1.000
_cell.length_c   1.000
_cell.angle_alpha   90.00
_cell.angle_beta   90.00
_cell.angle_gamma   90.00
#
_symmetry.space_group_name_H-M   'P 1'
#
loop_
_entity.id
_entity.type
_entity.pdbx_description
1 polymer ?
#
loop_
_entity_poly.entity_id
_entity_poly.type
_entity_poly.pdbx_seq_one_letter_code
_entity_poly.pdbx_strand_id
1 'polypeptide(L)'
;MNKRLIGATIALVLSGTAHAQAPAPDNLEKLSNFQSTGTTEFTVIEQGGDYAAGIKKTLDGITLPPGFKIGLYAIVPDARHIAVGPQGVVVFVGTRKDKVWSVTDRNKDRVADEVKDFAPSLRFAIPNGPCFSPDGMLYIAEQNRVLT
;
A
#
# COMPACT_ATOMS: atom_id res chain seq x y z
N MET A 1 -53.32 52.23 -17.79
CA MET A 1 -52.20 52.93 -17.13
C MET A 1 -52.34 52.71 -15.64
N ASN A 2 -51.52 51.83 -15.06
CA ASN A 2 -51.18 51.75 -13.62
C ASN A 2 -50.10 50.68 -13.44
N LYS A 3 -48.88 51.13 -13.16
CA LYS A 3 -47.68 50.31 -12.95
C LYS A 3 -47.73 49.62 -11.59
N ARG A 4 -47.38 48.34 -11.54
CA ARG A 4 -46.81 47.70 -10.34
C ARG A 4 -45.63 46.82 -10.75
N LEU A 5 -44.42 47.34 -10.51
CA LEU A 5 -43.21 46.53 -10.45
C LEU A 5 -43.12 45.93 -9.04
N ILE A 6 -43.05 44.61 -8.95
CA ILE A 6 -42.49 43.90 -7.79
C ILE A 6 -41.61 42.78 -8.37
N GLY A 7 -40.32 42.85 -8.07
CA GLY A 7 -39.31 41.92 -8.55
C GLY A 7 -39.38 40.56 -7.86
N ALA A 8 -38.82 39.55 -8.51
CA ALA A 8 -38.51 38.27 -7.89
C ALA A 8 -37.17 37.75 -8.42
N THR A 9 -36.32 37.40 -7.46
CA THR A 9 -34.90 37.11 -7.51
C THR A 9 -34.58 35.81 -8.24
N ILE A 10 -33.53 35.82 -9.05
CA ILE A 10 -32.91 34.62 -9.65
C ILE A 10 -32.19 33.86 -8.53
N ALA A 11 -32.61 32.63 -8.24
CA ALA A 11 -31.85 31.69 -7.41
C ALA A 11 -31.33 30.55 -8.30
N LEU A 12 -30.07 30.67 -8.72
CA LEU A 12 -29.35 29.62 -9.44
C LEU A 12 -28.83 28.60 -8.41
N VAL A 13 -29.53 27.47 -8.25
CA VAL A 13 -29.07 26.37 -7.40
C VAL A 13 -28.13 25.50 -8.22
N LEU A 14 -26.83 25.72 -8.08
CA LEU A 14 -25.79 24.80 -8.53
C LEU A 14 -25.72 23.64 -7.53
N SER A 15 -26.51 22.60 -7.78
CA SER A 15 -26.37 21.31 -7.10
C SER A 15 -25.07 20.65 -7.55
N GLY A 16 -23.98 20.89 -6.82
CA GLY A 16 -22.76 20.12 -6.94
C GLY A 16 -23.04 18.66 -6.58
N THR A 17 -22.85 17.76 -7.53
CA THR A 17 -22.83 16.32 -7.25
C THR A 17 -21.62 16.01 -6.39
N ALA A 18 -21.83 15.91 -5.07
CA ALA A 18 -20.84 15.31 -4.18
C ALA A 18 -20.64 13.85 -4.63
N HIS A 19 -19.46 13.54 -5.17
CA HIS A 19 -19.05 12.16 -5.35
C HIS A 19 -19.03 11.50 -3.97
N ALA A 20 -19.85 10.47 -3.79
CA ALA A 20 -19.91 9.69 -2.57
C ALA A 20 -18.53 9.07 -2.30
N GLN A 21 -17.81 9.62 -1.33
CA GLN A 21 -16.63 9.01 -0.75
C GLN A 21 -17.12 7.77 0.01
N ALA A 22 -16.68 6.58 -0.41
CA ALA A 22 -17.02 5.35 0.31
C ALA A 22 -16.62 5.50 1.79
N PRO A 23 -17.43 5.01 2.76
CA PRO A 23 -17.09 5.10 4.16
C PRO A 23 -15.70 4.50 4.38
N ALA A 24 -14.83 5.23 5.07
CA ALA A 24 -13.59 4.68 5.56
C ALA A 24 -13.95 3.42 6.40
N PRO A 25 -13.25 2.29 6.23
CA PRO A 25 -13.44 1.16 7.14
C PRO A 25 -13.21 1.66 8.56
N ASP A 26 -14.02 1.23 9.53
CA ASP A 26 -14.06 1.70 10.92
C ASP A 26 -12.67 1.98 11.55
N ASN A 27 -11.65 1.18 11.19
CA ASN A 27 -10.28 1.36 11.67
C ASN A 27 -9.49 2.52 11.03
N LEU A 28 -9.79 2.91 9.79
CA LEU A 28 -9.11 4.02 9.13
C LEU A 28 -9.45 5.36 9.82
N GLU A 29 -10.71 5.59 10.19
CA GLU A 29 -11.11 6.79 10.93
C GLU A 29 -10.44 6.85 12.31
N LYS A 30 -10.39 5.71 13.01
CA LYS A 30 -9.66 5.60 14.29
C LYS A 30 -8.19 5.96 14.11
N LEU A 31 -7.51 5.41 13.10
CA LEU A 31 -6.11 5.72 12.83
C LEU A 31 -5.89 7.19 12.47
N SER A 32 -6.77 7.79 11.65
CA SER A 32 -6.71 9.23 11.33
C SER A 32 -6.89 10.12 12.56
N ASN A 33 -7.65 9.67 13.55
CA ASN A 33 -7.83 10.34 14.84
C ASN A 33 -6.79 9.93 15.89
N PHE A 34 -5.72 9.23 15.49
CA PHE A 34 -4.65 8.73 16.36
C PHE A 34 -5.15 7.81 17.49
N GLN A 35 -6.20 7.04 17.23
CA GLN A 35 -6.79 6.08 18.15
C GLN A 35 -6.31 4.64 17.85
N SER A 36 -6.22 3.81 18.90
CA SER A 36 -5.88 2.40 18.75
C SER A 36 -7.01 1.63 18.06
N THR A 37 -6.64 0.70 17.17
CA THR A 37 -7.57 -0.22 16.51
C THR A 37 -7.75 -1.53 17.29
N GLY A 38 -6.89 -1.80 18.28
CA GLY A 38 -6.89 -3.06 19.04
C GLY A 38 -6.34 -4.28 18.30
N THR A 39 -5.90 -4.15 17.04
CA THR A 39 -5.26 -5.24 16.29
C THR A 39 -3.81 -5.43 16.73
N THR A 40 -3.48 -6.61 17.25
CA THR A 40 -2.12 -6.98 17.70
C THR A 40 -1.47 -8.06 16.84
N GLU A 41 -2.27 -8.82 16.11
CA GLU A 41 -1.82 -9.97 15.35
C GLU A 41 -1.28 -9.55 13.98
N PHE A 42 -0.08 -10.05 13.66
CA PHE A 42 0.56 -9.90 12.36
C PHE A 42 0.77 -11.26 11.73
N THR A 43 0.54 -11.34 10.42
CA THR A 43 0.94 -12.51 9.64
C THR A 43 2.42 -12.36 9.28
N VAL A 44 3.25 -13.30 9.71
CA VAL A 44 4.67 -13.37 9.35
C VAL A 44 4.88 -14.48 8.32
N ILE A 45 5.64 -14.18 7.27
CA ILE A 45 5.92 -15.12 6.18
C ILE A 45 7.28 -15.77 6.38
N GLU A 46 7.29 -17.09 6.41
CA GLU A 46 8.52 -17.88 6.51
C GLU A 46 9.41 -17.65 5.27
N GLN A 47 10.66 -17.26 5.52
CA GLN A 47 11.64 -16.94 4.46
C GLN A 47 12.57 -18.11 4.11
N GLY A 48 12.48 -19.22 4.85
CA GLY A 48 13.36 -20.39 4.72
C GLY A 48 12.71 -21.62 4.07
N GLY A 49 13.26 -22.78 4.40
CA GLY A 49 12.76 -24.10 3.99
C GLY A 49 12.94 -24.47 2.52
N ASP A 50 12.29 -25.57 2.13
CA ASP A 50 12.40 -26.17 0.79
C ASP A 50 11.93 -25.22 -0.31
N TYR A 51 10.94 -24.36 -0.02
CA TYR A 51 10.45 -23.38 -0.98
C TYR A 51 11.53 -22.34 -1.32
N ALA A 52 12.21 -21.77 -0.31
CA ALA A 52 13.33 -20.86 -0.53
C ALA A 52 14.50 -21.55 -1.24
N ALA A 53 14.80 -22.79 -0.88
CA ALA A 53 15.84 -23.59 -1.53
C ALA A 53 15.54 -23.85 -3.01
N GLY A 54 14.27 -24.16 -3.35
CA GLY A 54 13.82 -24.33 -4.72
C GLY A 54 13.96 -23.06 -5.56
N ILE A 55 13.65 -21.89 -5.00
CA ILE A 55 13.87 -20.61 -5.68
C ILE A 55 15.37 -20.39 -5.91
N LYS A 56 16.22 -20.55 -4.89
CA LYS A 56 17.68 -20.40 -5.01
C LYS A 56 18.24 -21.29 -6.12
N LYS A 57 17.84 -22.56 -6.16
CA LYS A 57 18.22 -23.50 -7.23
C LYS A 57 17.75 -23.06 -8.61
N THR A 58 16.58 -22.44 -8.71
CA THR A 58 16.08 -21.87 -9.98
C THR A 58 16.95 -20.70 -10.43
N LEU A 59 17.37 -19.84 -9.50
CA LEU A 59 18.24 -18.69 -9.78
C LEU A 59 19.63 -19.13 -10.28
N ASP A 60 20.16 -20.25 -9.80
CA ASP A 60 21.45 -20.80 -10.26
C ASP A 60 21.47 -21.13 -11.76
N GLY A 61 20.30 -21.35 -12.37
CA GLY A 61 20.15 -21.58 -13.81
C GLY A 61 20.11 -20.31 -14.67
N ILE A 62 20.10 -19.11 -14.06
CA ILE A 62 19.97 -17.85 -14.78
C ILE A 62 21.35 -17.28 -15.11
N THR A 63 21.64 -17.12 -16.40
CA THR A 63 22.86 -16.45 -16.86
C THR A 63 22.65 -14.94 -16.90
N LEU A 64 23.57 -14.19 -16.29
CA LEU A 64 23.57 -12.74 -16.26
C LEU A 64 24.78 -12.17 -17.01
N PRO A 65 24.72 -10.92 -17.51
CA PRO A 65 25.89 -10.23 -18.04
C PRO A 65 27.03 -10.11 -17.01
N PRO A 66 28.29 -9.97 -17.45
CA PRO A 66 29.41 -9.75 -16.55
C PRO A 66 29.17 -8.57 -15.60
N GLY A 67 29.48 -8.75 -14.31
CA GLY A 67 29.30 -7.73 -13.27
C GLY A 67 27.93 -7.74 -12.58
N PHE A 68 26.99 -8.60 -13.00
CA PHE A 68 25.68 -8.73 -12.37
C PHE A 68 25.58 -9.99 -11.51
N LYS A 69 24.78 -9.90 -10.44
CA LYS A 69 24.39 -11.03 -9.58
C LYS A 69 22.89 -11.00 -9.30
N ILE A 70 22.29 -12.18 -9.13
CA ILE A 70 20.91 -12.34 -8.69
C ILE A 70 20.88 -13.20 -7.44
N GLY A 71 19.94 -12.92 -6.55
CA GLY A 71 19.72 -13.67 -5.32
C GLY A 71 18.29 -13.52 -4.84
N LEU A 72 17.86 -14.44 -3.99
CA LEU A 72 16.56 -14.35 -3.33
C LEU A 72 16.61 -13.26 -2.26
N TYR A 73 15.89 -12.15 -2.48
CA TYR A 73 15.76 -11.07 -1.51
C TYR A 73 14.75 -11.41 -0.40
N ALA A 74 13.53 -11.79 -0.79
CA ALA A 74 12.43 -12.10 0.13
C ALA A 74 11.39 -13.00 -0.57
N ILE A 75 10.68 -13.81 0.21
CA ILE A 75 9.47 -14.52 -0.17
C ILE A 75 8.27 -13.68 0.25
N VAL A 76 7.48 -13.23 -0.73
CA VAL A 76 6.33 -12.35 -0.52
C VAL A 76 5.13 -12.88 -1.31
N PRO A 77 4.04 -13.29 -0.65
CA PRO A 77 2.83 -13.78 -1.33
C PRO A 77 2.20 -12.70 -2.21
N ASP A 78 1.82 -13.09 -3.43
CA ASP A 78 1.08 -12.24 -4.38
C ASP A 78 1.75 -10.89 -4.72
N ALA A 79 3.08 -10.80 -4.59
CA ALA A 79 3.86 -9.57 -4.78
C ALA A 79 3.67 -8.92 -6.15
N ARG A 80 3.56 -7.58 -6.16
CA ARG A 80 3.48 -6.75 -7.36
C ARG A 80 4.46 -5.58 -7.31
N HIS A 81 4.00 -4.33 -7.23
CA HIS A 81 4.91 -3.20 -7.15
C HIS A 81 5.54 -3.13 -5.76
N ILE A 82 6.74 -2.56 -5.73
CA ILE A 82 7.52 -2.35 -4.53
C ILE A 82 7.83 -0.86 -4.39
N ALA A 83 7.84 -0.38 -3.15
CA ALA A 83 8.31 0.95 -2.80
C ALA A 83 9.39 0.82 -1.72
N VAL A 84 10.62 1.24 -2.05
CA VAL A 84 11.73 1.24 -1.11
C VAL A 84 11.59 2.46 -0.21
N GLY A 85 11.56 2.25 1.11
CA GLY A 85 11.52 3.33 2.09
C GLY A 85 12.75 4.23 1.97
N PRO A 86 12.64 5.54 2.30
CA PRO A 86 13.73 6.50 2.11
C PRO A 86 15.07 6.11 2.78
N GLN A 87 15.02 5.35 3.87
CA GLN A 87 16.20 4.87 4.60
C GLN A 87 16.75 3.53 4.07
N GLY A 88 16.04 2.88 3.15
CA GLY A 88 16.40 1.58 2.57
C GLY A 88 16.23 0.36 3.49
N VAL A 89 15.66 0.54 4.69
CA VAL A 89 15.47 -0.53 5.69
C VAL A 89 14.19 -1.33 5.46
N VAL A 90 13.15 -0.69 4.92
CA VAL A 90 11.86 -1.32 4.65
C VAL A 90 11.50 -1.18 3.17
N VAL A 91 10.97 -2.24 2.59
CA VAL A 91 10.33 -2.24 1.28
C VAL A 91 8.86 -2.60 1.48
N PHE A 92 7.97 -1.74 0.98
CA PHE A 92 6.55 -2.02 0.96
C PHE A 92 6.18 -2.71 -0.34
N VAL A 93 5.50 -3.85 -0.25
CA VAL A 93 5.14 -4.67 -1.41
C VAL A 93 3.62 -4.74 -1.51
N GLY A 94 3.09 -4.19 -2.59
CA GLY A 94 1.67 -4.29 -2.93
C GLY A 94 1.31 -5.68 -3.45
N THR A 95 0.02 -6.03 -3.40
CA THR A 95 -0.48 -7.33 -3.91
C THR A 95 -1.69 -7.18 -4.82
N ARG A 96 -2.09 -8.29 -5.45
CA ARG A 96 -3.35 -8.38 -6.22
C ARG A 96 -4.58 -8.75 -5.38
N LYS A 97 -4.41 -8.93 -4.06
CA LYS A 97 -5.49 -9.37 -3.16
C LYS A 97 -5.81 -8.26 -2.17
N ASP A 98 -5.54 -8.48 -0.90
CA ASP A 98 -6.04 -7.69 0.22
C ASP A 98 -4.94 -7.35 1.24
N LYS A 99 -3.67 -7.54 0.86
CA LYS A 99 -2.52 -7.29 1.72
C LYS A 99 -1.51 -6.35 1.08
N VAL A 100 -0.85 -5.57 1.92
CA VAL A 100 0.45 -4.96 1.65
C VAL A 100 1.42 -5.61 2.61
N TRP A 101 2.62 -5.92 2.15
CA TRP A 101 3.67 -6.50 2.98
C TRP A 101 4.72 -5.45 3.32
N SER A 102 5.16 -5.45 4.57
CA SER A 102 6.38 -4.80 5.03
C SER A 102 7.51 -5.83 5.01
N VAL A 103 8.49 -5.60 4.14
CA VAL A 103 9.71 -6.41 4.02
C VAL A 103 10.85 -5.62 4.64
N THR A 104 11.42 -6.09 5.75
CA THR A 104 12.49 -5.36 6.46
C THR A 104 13.83 -6.06 6.33
N ASP A 105 14.85 -5.27 6.01
CA ASP A 105 16.27 -5.62 6.03
C ASP A 105 16.96 -4.64 7.01
N ARG A 106 17.09 -5.09 8.26
CA ARG A 106 17.61 -4.28 9.37
C ARG A 106 19.14 -4.26 9.37
N ASN A 107 19.77 -5.34 8.93
CA ASN A 107 21.22 -5.48 8.91
C ASN A 107 21.87 -4.92 7.61
N LYS A 108 21.06 -4.56 6.62
CA LYS A 108 21.41 -3.98 5.32
C LYS A 108 22.27 -4.91 4.45
N ASP A 109 22.15 -6.22 4.62
CA ASP A 109 22.88 -7.22 3.83
C ASP A 109 22.23 -7.52 2.47
N ARG A 110 21.09 -6.85 2.17
CA ARG A 110 20.29 -7.02 0.95
C ARG A 110 19.57 -8.36 0.90
N VAL A 111 19.24 -8.93 2.05
CA VAL A 111 18.32 -10.05 2.27
C VAL A 111 17.32 -9.62 3.34
N ALA A 112 16.05 -9.96 3.17
CA ALA A 112 15.04 -9.60 4.16
C ALA A 112 15.17 -10.45 5.43
N ASP A 113 15.15 -9.80 6.58
CA ASP A 113 15.09 -10.44 7.89
C ASP A 113 13.65 -10.89 8.23
N GLU A 114 12.66 -10.10 7.81
CA GLU A 114 11.26 -10.30 8.17
C GLU A 114 10.33 -9.80 7.06
N VAL A 115 9.28 -10.58 6.80
CA VAL A 115 8.16 -10.19 5.94
C VAL A 115 6.88 -10.36 6.74
N LYS A 116 6.15 -9.27 6.93
CA LYS A 116 4.86 -9.27 7.63
C LYS A 116 3.83 -8.37 6.98
N ASP A 117 2.56 -8.54 7.30
CA ASP A 117 1.53 -7.65 6.78
C ASP A 117 1.66 -6.23 7.34
N PHE A 118 1.45 -5.25 6.46
CA PHE A 118 1.40 -3.84 6.79
C PHE A 118 -0.04 -3.45 7.14
N ALA A 119 -0.19 -2.70 8.25
CA ALA A 119 -1.47 -2.21 8.74
C ALA A 119 -2.58 -3.30 8.73
N PRO A 120 -2.41 -4.41 9.49
CA PRO A 120 -3.32 -5.56 9.46
C PRO A 120 -4.77 -5.22 9.86
N SER A 121 -4.98 -4.08 10.53
CA SER A 121 -6.29 -3.55 10.91
C SER A 121 -7.06 -2.92 9.74
N LEU A 122 -6.38 -2.64 8.61
CA LEU A 122 -6.99 -2.07 7.42
C LEU A 122 -7.43 -3.16 6.44
N ARG A 123 -8.58 -2.94 5.81
CA ARG A 123 -9.04 -3.73 4.67
C ARG A 123 -8.56 -3.06 3.39
N PHE A 124 -7.71 -3.76 2.65
CA PHE A 124 -7.23 -3.32 1.35
C PHE A 124 -8.01 -3.99 0.21
N ALA A 125 -8.12 -3.30 -0.93
CA ALA A 125 -8.71 -3.77 -2.16
C ALA A 125 -7.71 -3.65 -3.32
N ILE A 126 -7.00 -4.73 -3.63
CA ILE A 126 -5.97 -4.81 -4.67
C ILE A 126 -4.96 -3.64 -4.52
N PRO A 127 -4.21 -3.59 -3.40
CA PRO A 127 -3.31 -2.47 -3.09
C PRO A 127 -2.01 -2.58 -3.90
N ASN A 128 -2.11 -2.47 -5.23
CA ASN A 128 -1.04 -2.83 -6.15
C ASN A 128 0.08 -1.78 -6.21
N GLY A 129 -0.20 -0.50 -5.92
CA GLY A 129 0.74 0.59 -6.18
C GLY A 129 1.21 1.34 -4.93
N PRO A 130 2.10 0.78 -4.10
CA PRO A 130 2.84 1.56 -3.13
C PRO A 130 3.83 2.52 -3.82
N CYS A 131 3.97 3.74 -3.31
CA CYS A 131 5.05 4.66 -3.66
C CYS A 131 5.34 5.63 -2.52
N PHE A 132 6.55 6.20 -2.51
CA PHE A 132 6.89 7.29 -1.59
C PHE A 132 6.84 8.62 -2.32
N SER A 133 6.27 9.63 -1.66
CA SER A 133 6.43 11.02 -2.09
C SER A 133 7.84 11.55 -1.77
N PRO A 134 8.25 12.68 -2.37
CA PRO A 134 9.56 13.28 -2.09
C PRO A 134 9.80 13.64 -0.61
N ASP A 135 8.74 13.95 0.14
CA ASP A 135 8.76 14.22 1.58
C ASP A 135 8.67 12.94 2.46
N GLY A 136 8.62 11.75 1.85
CA GLY A 136 8.75 10.47 2.52
C GLY A 136 7.44 9.85 3.01
N MET A 137 6.29 10.35 2.56
CA MET A 137 4.98 9.78 2.89
C MET A 137 4.71 8.56 1.99
N LEU A 138 4.22 7.47 2.59
CA LEU A 138 3.85 6.26 1.84
C LEU A 138 2.44 6.42 1.29
N TYR A 139 2.31 6.37 -0.02
CA TYR A 139 1.02 6.27 -0.70
C TYR A 139 0.76 4.83 -1.14
N ILE A 140 -0.47 4.36 -1.01
CA ILE A 140 -0.92 3.06 -1.52
C ILE A 140 -2.12 3.29 -2.43
N ALA A 141 -1.93 3.05 -3.73
CA ALA A 141 -3.01 3.01 -4.70
C ALA A 141 -3.71 1.64 -4.65
N GLU A 142 -4.97 1.68 -4.20
CA GLU A 142 -5.92 0.58 -4.23
C GLU A 142 -6.82 0.70 -5.46
N GLN A 143 -7.58 -0.36 -5.77
CA GLN A 143 -8.55 -0.33 -6.85
C GLN A 143 -9.60 0.78 -6.70
N ASN A 144 -9.97 1.12 -5.46
CA ASN A 144 -11.09 2.01 -5.14
C ASN A 144 -10.69 3.32 -4.45
N ARG A 145 -9.42 3.52 -4.08
CA ARG A 145 -8.93 4.73 -3.40
C ARG A 145 -7.41 4.85 -3.44
N VAL A 146 -6.89 5.99 -3.00
CA VAL A 146 -5.48 6.17 -2.65
C VAL A 146 -5.40 6.47 -1.15
N LEU A 147 -4.59 5.70 -0.43
CA LEU A 147 -4.29 5.92 0.99
C LEU A 147 -2.93 6.61 1.16
N THR A 148 -2.82 7.38 2.24
CA THR A 148 -1.56 7.96 2.75
C THR A 148 -1.48 7.75 4.26
#